data_AF-A0AAU8IEW2-F1
#
_entry.id   AF-A0AAU8IEW2-F1
#
_cell.length_a   1.000
_cell.length_b   1.000
_cell.length_c   1.000
_cell.angle_alpha   90.00
_cell.angle_beta   90.00
_cell.angle_gamma   90.00
#
_symmetry.space_group_name_H-M   'P 1'
#
loop_
_entity.id
_entity.type
_entity.pdbx_description
1 polymer ?
#
loop_
_entity_poly.entity_id
_entity_poly.type
_entity_poly.pdbx_seq_one_letter_code
_entity_poly.pdbx_strand_id
1 'polypeptide(L)' 'MNQINLLRTAVETRKKHLIRLLEQHHVTKESGKLDQWTLSELENEWKSYLELQKKDTG' A
#
# COMPACT_ATOMS: atom_id res chain seq x y z
N MET A 1 14.85 25.16 0.78
CA MET A 1 14.95 23.70 0.68
C MET A 1 13.84 23.08 1.51
N ASN A 2 12.57 23.22 1.11
CA ASN A 2 11.84 22.52 0.04
C ASN A 2 10.88 21.51 0.68
N GLN A 3 9.83 21.98 1.35
CA GLN A 3 8.73 21.15 1.89
C GLN A 3 8.16 20.18 0.84
N ILE A 4 8.21 20.56 -0.44
CA ILE A 4 7.83 19.71 -1.59
C ILE A 4 8.67 18.43 -1.66
N ASN A 5 9.96 18.49 -1.33
CA ASN A 5 10.83 17.32 -1.32
C ASN A 5 10.46 16.39 -0.15
N LEU A 6 10.11 16.94 1.01
CA LEU A 6 9.69 16.15 2.18
C LEU A 6 8.36 15.43 1.92
N LEU A 7 7.38 16.11 1.34
CA LEU A 7 6.09 15.51 0.98
C LEU A 7 6.27 14.40 -0.06
N ARG A 8 7.08 14.64 -1.09
CA ARG A 8 7.39 13.63 -2.11
C ARG A 8 8.06 12.40 -1.49
N THR A 9 9.07 12.61 -0.66
CA THR A 9 9.76 11.51 0.05
C THR A 9 8.81 10.75 0.97
N ALA A 10 7.91 11.45 1.68
CA ALA A 10 6.92 10.80 2.54
C ALA A 10 5.95 9.92 1.73
N VAL A 11 5.45 10.43 0.60
CA VAL A 11 4.56 9.70 -0.31
C VAL A 11 5.26 8.47 -0.89
N GLU A 12 6.49 8.63 -1.40
CA GLU A 12 7.25 7.52 -1.96
C GLU A 12 7.60 6.46 -0.90
N THR A 13 7.95 6.90 0.31
CA THR A 13 8.23 6.00 1.43
C THR A 13 6.99 5.20 1.80
N ARG A 14 5.83 5.86 1.89
CA ARG A 14 4.56 5.21 2.21
C ARG A 14 4.13 4.25 1.10
N LYS A 15 4.29 4.64 -0.16
CA LYS A 15 4.04 3.77 -1.32
C LYS A 15 4.87 2.49 -1.25
N LYS A 16 6.19 2.61 -1.07
CA LYS A 16 7.09 1.45 -0.92
C LYS A 16 6.73 0.57 0.27
N HIS A 17 6.32 1.17 1.38
CA HIS A 17 5.90 0.43 2.56
C HIS A 17 4.63 -0.39 2.30
N LEU A 18 3.61 0.21 1.69
CA LEU A 18 2.36 -0.49 1.34
C LEU A 18 2.58 -1.62 0.34
N ILE A 19 3.41 -1.40 -0.69
CA ILE A 19 3.76 -2.45 -1.66
C ILE A 19 4.35 -3.66 -0.91
N ARG A 20 5.33 -3.44 -0.04
CA ARG A 20 5.95 -4.52 0.75
C ARG A 20 4.93 -5.27 1.60
N LEU A 21 4.01 -4.55 2.26
CA LEU A 21 2.96 -5.19 3.06
C LEU A 21 2.04 -6.06 2.19
N LEU A 22 1.57 -5.52 1.06
CA LEU A 22 0.69 -6.25 0.15
C LEU A 22 1.37 -7.51 -0.43
N GLU A 23 2.68 -7.43 -0.73
CA GLU A 23 3.48 -8.57 -1.17
C GLU A 23 3.67 -9.61 -0.06
N GLN A 24 4.05 -9.18 1.15
CA GLN A 24 4.29 -10.06 2.29
C GLN A 24 3.05 -10.85 2.70
N HIS A 25 1.89 -10.19 2.62
CA HIS A 25 0.61 -10.79 2.97
C HIS A 25 -0.07 -11.50 1.79
N HIS A 26 0.60 -11.58 0.62
CA HIS A 26 0.05 -12.16 -0.61
C HIS A 26 -1.36 -11.64 -0.94
N VAL A 27 -1.63 -10.37 -0.64
CA VAL A 27 -2.97 -9.77 -0.78
C VAL A 27 -3.39 -9.78 -2.25
N THR A 28 -2.43 -9.60 -3.17
CA THR A 28 -2.67 -9.58 -4.61
C THR A 28 -1.79 -10.61 -5.31
N LYS A 29 -2.34 -11.24 -6.36
CA LYS A 29 -1.61 -12.17 -7.24
C LYS A 29 -0.73 -11.44 -8.26
N GLU A 30 -0.88 -10.12 -8.37
CA GLU A 30 -0.20 -9.27 -9.35
C GLU A 30 0.81 -8.36 -8.63
N SER A 31 1.61 -8.92 -7.73
CA SER A 31 2.67 -8.20 -7.00
C SER A 31 3.57 -7.38 -7.93
N GLY A 32 3.89 -7.92 -9.11
CA GLY A 32 4.69 -7.26 -10.14
C GLY A 32 4.04 -6.05 -10.84
N LYS A 33 2.81 -5.66 -10.46
CA LYS A 33 2.15 -4.44 -10.95
C LYS A 33 1.88 -3.42 -9.85
N LEU A 34 2.18 -3.72 -8.59
CA LEU A 34 1.92 -2.83 -7.45
C LEU A 34 2.73 -1.52 -7.53
N ASP A 35 3.85 -1.51 -8.23
CA ASP A 35 4.65 -0.31 -8.49
C ASP A 35 3.92 0.70 -9.39
N GLN A 36 3.00 0.22 -10.24
CA GLN A 36 2.21 1.05 -11.16
C GLN A 36 1.02 1.73 -10.46
N TRP A 37 0.63 1.24 -9.28
CA TRP A 37 -0.53 1.72 -8.55
C TRP A 37 -0.24 3.06 -7.87
N THR A 38 -1.26 3.90 -7.77
CA THR A 38 -1.23 5.13 -6.98
C THR A 38 -1.21 4.82 -5.48
N LEU A 39 -0.82 5.80 -4.66
CA LEU A 39 -0.83 5.63 -3.20
C LEU A 39 -2.24 5.27 -2.70
N SER A 40 -3.27 5.92 -3.24
CA SER A 40 -4.66 5.69 -2.82
C SER A 40 -5.17 4.30 -3.18
N GLU A 41 -4.76 3.75 -4.33
CA GLU A 41 -5.10 2.38 -4.72
C GLU A 41 -4.47 1.36 -3.76
N LEU A 42 -3.19 1.54 -3.41
CA LEU A 42 -2.50 0.69 -2.44
C LEU A 42 -3.13 0.77 -1.04
N GLU A 43 -3.52 1.98 -0.60
CA GLU A 43 -4.20 2.17 0.68
C GLU A 43 -5.58 1.51 0.69
N ASN A 44 -6.33 1.60 -0.40
CA ASN A 44 -7.64 1.00 -0.54
C ASN A 44 -7.57 -0.54 -0.51
N GLU A 45 -6.60 -1.11 -1.19
CA GLU A 45 -6.38 -2.57 -1.21
C GLU A 45 -5.98 -3.08 0.18
N TRP A 46 -5.05 -2.39 0.83
CA TRP A 46 -4.64 -2.74 2.20
C TRP A 46 -5.80 -2.62 3.19
N LYS A 47 -6.64 -1.59 3.06
CA LYS A 47 -7.83 -1.44 3.88
C LYS A 47 -8.82 -2.58 3.65
N SER A 48 -9.08 -2.94 2.39
CA SER A 48 -9.97 -4.05 2.02
C SER A 48 -9.49 -5.36 2.62
N TYR A 49 -8.18 -5.62 2.57
CA TYR A 49 -7.57 -6.79 3.22
C TYR A 49 -7.76 -6.81 4.73
N LEU A 50 -7.55 -5.67 5.41
CA LEU A 50 -7.78 -5.55 6.85
C LEU A 50 -9.25 -5.76 7.23
N GLU A 51 -10.19 -5.27 6.42
CA GLU A 51 -11.63 -5.48 6.64
C GLU A 51 -12.03 -6.95 6.47
N LEU A 52 -11.44 -7.65 5.49
CA LEU A 52 -11.63 -9.10 5.31
C LEU A 52 -11.10 -9.89 6.51
N GLN A 53 -9.87 -9.62 6.95
CA GLN A 53 -9.29 -10.29 8.13
C GLN A 53 -10.15 -10.10 9.39
N LYS A 54 -10.69 -8.89 9.60
CA LYS A 54 -11.56 -8.61 10.74
C LYS A 54 -12.88 -9.38 10.70
N LYS A 55 -13.42 -9.65 9.49
CA LYS A 55 -14.64 -10.44 9.33
C LYS A 55 -14.41 -11.94 9.53
N ASP A 56 -13.23 -12.44 9.16
CA ASP A 56 -12.87 -13.86 9.35
C ASP A 56 -12.63 -14.25 10.82
N THR A 57 -12.45 -13.26 11.71
CA THR A 57 -12.21 -13.48 13.15
C THR A 57 -13.48 -13.25 14.00
N GLY A 58 -14.67 -13.14 13.37
CA GLY A 58 -15.95 -12.83 14.02
C GLY A 58 -16.91 -14.02 14.11
#